data_AF-A0A1F3P9I3-F1
#
_entry.id   AF-A0A1F3P9I3-F1
#
_cell.length_a   1.000
_cell.length_b   1.000
_cell.length_c   1.000
_cell.angle_alpha   90.00
_cell.angle_beta   90.00
_cell.angle_gamma   90.00
#
_symmetry.space_group_name_H-M   'P 1'
#
loop_
_entity.id
_entity.type
_entity.pdbx_description
1 polymer ?
#
loop_
_entity_poly.entity_id
_entity_poly.type
_entity_poly.pdbx_seq_one_letter_code
_entity_poly.pdbx_strand_id
1 'polypeptide(L)'
;MKISNSYPFTVTEAIYYSWFANETERGTRIKINLKDVSDGVIFDSLVFRTMKIPVITETKDDIVLVTAVLPGNESVMENRAVTDSGLNRLIYTWKGERSFYEIRKFTREDSKYLKRE
;
A
#
# COMPACT_ATOMS: atom_id res chain seq x y z
N MET A 1 -8.62 17.02 27.19
CA MET A 1 -7.54 17.15 26.18
C MET A 1 -7.81 16.17 25.05
N LYS A 2 -8.06 16.64 23.83
CA LYS A 2 -8.10 15.76 22.64
C LYS A 2 -6.65 15.51 22.23
N ILE A 3 -6.17 14.28 22.40
CA ILE A 3 -4.88 13.86 21.83
C ILE A 3 -5.08 13.91 20.32
N SER A 4 -4.58 14.97 19.67
CA SER A 4 -4.40 14.93 18.23
C SER A 4 -3.34 13.87 17.97
N ASN A 5 -3.75 12.68 17.52
CA ASN A 5 -2.80 11.71 16.99
C ASN A 5 -2.14 12.34 15.76
N SER A 6 -1.02 13.03 15.96
CA SER A 6 -0.17 13.48 14.88
C SER A 6 0.52 12.24 14.34
N TYR A 7 0.03 11.73 13.21
CA TYR A 7 0.73 10.68 12.48
C TYR A 7 2.12 11.19 12.05
N PRO A 8 3.14 10.31 12.00
CA PRO A 8 4.49 10.71 11.61
C PRO A 8 4.66 10.88 10.10
N PHE A 9 3.56 11.08 9.37
CA PHE A 9 3.47 11.27 7.93
C PHE A 9 2.06 11.77 7.56
N THR A 10 1.94 12.32 6.36
CA THR A 10 0.68 12.73 5.75
C THR A 10 0.37 11.86 4.53
N VAL A 11 -0.76 11.17 4.53
CA VAL A 11 -1.26 10.50 3.31
C VAL A 11 -1.88 11.54 2.39
N THR A 12 -1.25 11.76 1.24
CA THR A 12 -1.75 12.72 0.23
C THR A 12 -2.65 12.07 -0.80
N GLU A 13 -2.38 10.80 -1.13
CA GLU A 13 -3.13 10.05 -2.12
C GLU A 13 -3.08 8.56 -1.82
N ALA A 14 -4.18 7.85 -2.10
CA ALA A 14 -4.25 6.40 -2.08
C ALA A 14 -5.02 5.93 -3.31
N ILE A 15 -4.33 5.24 -4.22
CA ILE A 15 -4.90 4.76 -5.49
C ILE A 15 -4.73 3.26 -5.65
N TYR A 16 -5.62 2.66 -6.43
CA TYR A 16 -5.43 1.29 -6.91
C TYR A 16 -5.87 1.15 -8.36
N TYR A 17 -5.22 0.25 -9.08
CA TYR A 17 -5.62 -0.16 -10.42
C TYR A 17 -5.38 -1.65 -10.63
N SER A 18 -6.20 -2.22 -11.51
CA SER A 18 -5.95 -3.58 -12.02
C SER A 18 -4.85 -3.52 -13.06
N TRP A 19 -3.97 -4.53 -13.06
CA TRP A 19 -2.97 -4.70 -14.10
C TRP A 19 -3.11 -6.08 -14.74
N PHE A 20 -2.78 -6.14 -16.04
CA PHE A 20 -2.80 -7.35 -16.85
C PHE A 20 -1.48 -7.45 -17.61
N ALA A 21 -0.72 -8.52 -17.40
CA ALA A 21 0.47 -8.82 -18.21
C ALA A 21 0.13 -9.76 -19.38
N ASN A 22 -0.84 -10.65 -19.20
CA ASN A 22 -1.48 -11.46 -20.24
C ASN A 22 -2.86 -11.97 -19.71
N GLU A 23 -3.46 -12.96 -20.37
CA GLU A 23 -4.77 -13.51 -19.96
C GLU A 23 -4.76 -14.20 -18.59
N THR A 24 -3.61 -14.72 -18.14
CA THR A 24 -3.47 -15.48 -16.89
C THR A 24 -2.82 -14.65 -15.78
N GLU A 25 -1.85 -13.81 -16.12
CA GLU A 25 -1.09 -12.97 -15.20
C GLU A 25 -1.74 -11.60 -15.04
N ARG A 26 -2.48 -11.45 -13.94
CA ARG A 26 -3.18 -10.23 -13.56
C ARG A 26 -3.07 -9.98 -12.06
N GLY A 27 -3.34 -8.75 -11.65
CA GLY A 27 -3.40 -8.40 -10.24
C GLY A 27 -3.93 -7.00 -9.98
N THR A 28 -3.82 -6.57 -8.73
CA THR A 28 -4.11 -5.20 -8.32
C THR A 28 -2.83 -4.57 -7.81
N ARG A 29 -2.48 -3.38 -8.31
CA ARG A 29 -1.43 -2.56 -7.73
C ARG A 29 -2.09 -1.46 -6.91
N ILE A 30 -1.59 -1.28 -5.69
CA ILE A 30 -1.98 -0.21 -4.79
C ILE A 30 -0.78 0.72 -4.62
N LYS A 31 -1.03 2.03 -4.66
CA LYS A 31 -0.02 3.06 -4.42
C LYS A 31 -0.54 4.06 -3.40
N ILE A 32 0.31 4.45 -2.47
CA ILE A 32 0.01 5.47 -1.46
C ILE A 32 1.15 6.49 -1.49
N ASN A 33 0.80 7.76 -1.68
CA ASN A 33 1.78 8.85 -1.68
C ASN A 33 1.78 9.51 -0.31
N LEU A 34 2.96 9.58 0.30
CA LEU A 34 3.16 10.16 1.62
C LEU A 34 4.06 11.38 1.54
N LYS A 35 3.76 12.38 2.36
CA LYS A 35 4.60 13.56 2.61
C LYS A 35 4.92 13.69 4.10
N ASP A 36 5.90 14.53 4.41
CA ASP A 36 6.29 14.86 5.79
C ASP A 36 6.59 13.62 6.62
N VAL A 37 7.19 12.60 6.00
CA VAL A 37 7.51 11.34 6.65
C VAL A 37 8.67 11.58 7.62
N SER A 38 8.40 11.39 8.90
CA SER A 38 9.40 11.54 9.95
C SER A 38 10.49 10.48 9.83
N ASP A 39 11.70 10.83 10.25
CA ASP A 39 12.82 9.90 10.26
C ASP A 39 12.52 8.65 11.10
N GLY A 40 12.96 7.49 10.58
CA GLY A 40 12.80 6.19 11.23
C GLY A 40 11.41 5.57 11.14
N VAL A 41 10.50 6.11 10.31
CA VAL A 41 9.25 5.42 9.97
C VAL A 41 9.55 4.29 8.98
N ILE A 42 9.10 3.08 9.31
CA ILE A 42 9.23 1.88 8.48
C ILE A 42 7.83 1.37 8.12
N PHE A 43 7.54 1.20 6.84
CA PHE A 43 6.25 0.69 6.37
C PHE A 43 6.35 -0.81 6.10
N ASP A 44 5.55 -1.61 6.80
CA ASP A 44 5.66 -3.08 6.75
C ASP A 44 4.71 -3.71 5.74
N SER A 45 3.44 -3.29 5.80
CA SER A 45 2.36 -3.96 5.07
C SER A 45 1.13 -3.07 4.96
N LEU A 46 0.30 -3.37 3.97
CA LEU A 46 -0.99 -2.75 3.73
C LEU A 46 -2.09 -3.80 3.87
N VAL A 47 -3.11 -3.53 4.68
CA VAL A 47 -4.36 -4.27 4.62
C VAL A 47 -5.25 -3.60 3.59
N PHE A 48 -5.59 -4.32 2.53
CA PHE A 48 -6.49 -3.88 1.47
C PHE A 48 -7.50 -4.99 1.15
N ARG A 49 -8.80 -4.69 1.26
CA ARG A 49 -9.89 -5.68 1.02
C ARG A 49 -9.62 -7.01 1.73
N THR A 50 -9.41 -6.95 3.05
CA THR A 50 -9.12 -8.10 3.91
C THR A 50 -7.85 -8.90 3.58
N MET A 51 -6.95 -8.34 2.76
CA MET A 51 -5.66 -8.95 2.44
C MET A 51 -4.54 -8.08 3.00
N LYS A 52 -3.69 -8.65 3.86
CA LYS A 52 -2.45 -8.03 4.33
C LYS A 52 -1.34 -8.31 3.33
N ILE A 53 -0.88 -7.29 2.64
CA ILE A 53 0.07 -7.35 1.53
C ILE A 53 1.38 -6.67 1.97
N PRO A 54 2.56 -7.26 1.76
CA PRO A 54 3.82 -6.55 2.01
C PRO A 54 3.92 -5.32 1.11
N VAL A 55 4.57 -4.25 1.61
CA VAL A 55 4.78 -3.03 0.84
C VAL A 55 6.25 -2.83 0.51
N ILE A 56 6.49 -2.15 -0.59
CA ILE A 56 7.81 -1.64 -0.99
C ILE A 56 7.71 -0.12 -0.95
N THR A 57 8.74 0.54 -0.43
CA THR A 57 8.79 1.99 -0.33
C THR A 57 9.92 2.57 -1.15
N GLU A 58 9.60 3.60 -1.91
CA GLU A 58 10.55 4.36 -2.72
C GLU A 58 10.41 5.83 -2.36
N THR A 59 11.53 6.57 -2.31
CA THR A 59 11.51 8.01 -2.06
C THR A 59 11.88 8.75 -3.35
N LYS A 60 11.04 9.69 -3.78
CA LYS A 60 11.24 10.50 -4.98
C LYS A 60 10.68 11.89 -4.77
N ASP A 61 11.48 12.93 -5.02
CA ASP A 61 11.07 14.34 -5.01
C ASP A 61 10.25 14.71 -3.75
N ASP A 62 10.78 14.40 -2.56
CA ASP A 62 10.16 14.61 -1.24
C ASP A 62 8.83 13.85 -0.98
N ILE A 63 8.50 12.90 -1.84
CA ILE A 63 7.36 11.99 -1.69
C ILE A 63 7.88 10.59 -1.41
N VAL A 64 7.32 9.95 -0.38
CA VAL A 64 7.50 8.51 -0.15
C VAL A 64 6.33 7.79 -0.81
N LEU A 65 6.65 6.98 -1.82
CA LEU A 65 5.72 6.11 -2.51
C LEU A 65 5.70 4.74 -1.84
N VAL A 66 4.56 4.35 -1.29
CA VAL A 66 4.33 3.00 -0.76
C VAL A 66 3.54 2.21 -1.78
N THR A 67 4.13 1.12 -2.29
CA THR A 67 3.52 0.25 -3.31
C THR A 67 3.23 -1.12 -2.73
N ALA A 68 2.04 -1.65 -2.99
CA ALA A 68 1.66 -3.03 -2.71
C ALA A 68 1.15 -3.70 -3.99
N VAL A 69 1.47 -4.98 -4.17
CA VAL A 69 0.96 -5.79 -5.29
C VAL A 69 0.18 -6.96 -4.73
N LEU A 70 -1.12 -7.00 -5.06
CA LEU A 70 -1.98 -8.15 -4.81
C LEU A 70 -2.05 -8.97 -6.11
N PRO A 71 -1.34 -10.12 -6.18
CA PRO A 71 -1.42 -10.99 -7.34
C PRO A 71 -2.82 -11.63 -7.44
N GLY A 72 -3.30 -11.86 -8.67
CA GLY A 72 -4.46 -12.70 -8.92
C GLY A 72 -4.14 -14.19 -8.75
N ASN A 73 -5.17 -15.03 -8.77
CA ASN A 73 -5.09 -16.47 -8.48
C ASN A 73 -4.07 -17.28 -9.32
N GLU A 74 -3.60 -16.76 -10.46
CA GLU A 74 -2.68 -17.44 -11.39
C GLU A 74 -1.34 -16.68 -11.59
N SER A 75 -1.03 -15.69 -10.75
CA SER A 75 0.21 -14.93 -10.88
C SER A 75 1.40 -15.67 -10.26
N VAL A 76 2.51 -15.72 -11.01
CA VAL A 76 3.79 -16.37 -10.62
C VAL A 76 4.50 -15.65 -9.46
N MET A 77 4.10 -14.41 -9.14
CA MET A 77 4.65 -13.69 -7.98
C MET A 77 4.24 -14.35 -6.65
N GLU A 78 5.22 -14.73 -5.81
CA GLU A 78 4.98 -15.31 -4.48
C GLU A 78 3.94 -14.50 -3.70
N ASN A 79 2.76 -15.08 -3.51
CA ASN A 79 1.67 -14.42 -2.82
C ASN A 79 1.87 -14.56 -1.30
N ARG A 80 2.60 -13.60 -0.71
CA ARG A 80 2.73 -13.48 0.75
C ARG A 80 1.53 -12.78 1.40
N ALA A 81 0.45 -12.55 0.64
CA ALA A 81 -0.72 -11.90 1.18
C ALA A 81 -1.47 -12.86 2.11
N VAL A 82 -1.74 -12.41 3.33
CA VAL A 82 -2.46 -13.19 4.35
C VAL A 82 -3.83 -12.56 4.57
N THR A 83 -4.87 -13.37 4.74
CA THR A 83 -6.19 -12.89 5.14
C THR A 83 -6.11 -12.17 6.48
N ASP A 84 -6.64 -10.94 6.53
CA ASP A 84 -6.69 -10.10 7.73
C ASP A 84 -8.05 -9.43 7.79
N SER A 85 -8.67 -9.39 8.97
CA SER A 85 -9.99 -8.77 9.14
C SER A 85 -9.86 -7.27 9.41
N GLY A 86 -10.77 -6.49 8.83
CA GLY A 86 -10.95 -5.09 9.18
C GLY A 86 -10.82 -4.10 8.02
N LEU A 87 -10.73 -2.82 8.39
CA LEU A 87 -10.66 -1.68 7.49
C LEU A 87 -9.33 -1.62 6.76
N ASN A 88 -9.31 -0.94 5.61
CA ASN A 88 -8.05 -0.74 4.90
C ASN A 88 -7.11 0.10 5.77
N ARG A 89 -5.88 -0.37 5.97
CA ARG A 89 -4.91 0.28 6.87
C ARG A 89 -3.47 0.07 6.42
N LEU A 90 -2.68 1.12 6.48
CA LEU A 90 -1.23 1.05 6.32
C LEU A 90 -0.60 0.75 7.67
N ILE A 91 0.19 -0.31 7.75
CA ILE A 91 0.87 -0.73 8.98
C ILE A 91 2.32 -0.24 8.92
N TYR A 92 2.75 0.44 9.97
CA TYR A 92 4.07 1.03 10.06
C TYR A 92 4.66 0.87 11.47
N THR A 93 5.96 1.03 11.57
CA THR A 93 6.70 1.09 12.84
C THR A 93 7.37 2.46 12.94
N TRP A 94 7.23 3.14 14.08
CA TRP A 94 7.91 4.40 14.36
C TRP A 94 8.35 4.43 15.83
N LYS A 95 9.60 4.82 16.08
CA LYS A 95 10.21 4.83 17.43
C LYS A 95 10.10 3.49 18.17
N GLY A 96 10.19 2.38 17.43
CA GLY A 96 10.08 1.02 17.98
C GLY A 96 8.65 0.54 18.23
N GLU A 97 7.64 1.37 17.99
CA GLU A 97 6.24 1.00 18.16
C GLU A 97 5.56 0.73 16.83
N ARG A 98 4.91 -0.43 16.73
CA ARG A 98 4.08 -0.81 15.59
C ARG A 98 2.70 -0.16 15.72
N SER A 99 2.26 0.55 14.71
CA SER A 99 0.96 1.22 14.65
C SER A 99 0.31 1.09 13.27
N PHE A 100 -0.88 1.66 13.11
CA PHE A 100 -1.59 1.66 11.83
C PHE A 100 -2.24 3.00 11.52
N TYR A 101 -2.34 3.31 10.24
CA TYR A 101 -3.09 4.42 9.68
C TYR A 101 -4.27 3.89 8.88
N GLU A 102 -5.49 4.27 9.25
CA GLU A 102 -6.70 3.88 8.53
C GLU A 102 -6.83 4.67 7.21
N ILE A 103 -6.97 3.96 6.09
CA ILE A 103 -7.19 4.55 4.78
C ILE A 103 -8.67 4.46 4.44
N ARG A 104 -9.36 5.59 4.63
CA ARG A 104 -10.81 5.68 4.45
C ARG A 104 -11.28 5.62 3.00
N LYS A 105 -10.45 6.10 2.07
CA LYS A 105 -10.82 6.19 0.66
C LYS A 105 -9.63 5.82 -0.21
N PHE A 106 -9.91 4.99 -1.21
CA PHE A 106 -9.04 4.76 -2.34
C PHE A 106 -9.70 5.30 -3.61
N THR A 107 -8.92 5.95 -4.45
CA THR A 107 -9.33 6.28 -5.81
C THR A 107 -9.00 5.10 -6.72
N ARG A 108 -9.97 4.63 -7.49
CA ARG A 108 -9.75 3.61 -8.51
C ARG A 108 -9.28 4.30 -9.79
N GLU A 109 -8.14 3.92 -10.31
CA GLU A 109 -7.69 4.31 -11.65
C GLU A 109 -8.08 3.24 -12.69
N ASP A 110 -7.98 3.63 -13.97
CA ASP A 110 -8.15 2.73 -15.09
C ASP A 110 -7.14 1.58 -15.07
N SER A 111 -7.55 0.46 -15.65
CA SER A 111 -6.73 -0.73 -15.73
C SER A 111 -5.54 -0.52 -16.66
N LYS A 112 -4.39 -1.12 -16.34
CA LYS A 112 -3.14 -0.96 -17.10
C LYS A 112 -2.68 -2.30 -17.68
N TYR A 113 -2.32 -2.30 -18.96
CA TYR A 113 -1.72 -3.46 -19.62
C TYR A 113 -0.19 -3.33 -19.57
N LEU A 114 0.47 -4.26 -18.90
CA LEU A 114 1.93 -4.33 -18.84
C LEU A 114 2.42 -5.06 -20.09
N LYS A 115 3.06 -4.35 -21.02
CA LYS A 115 3.78 -5.01 -22.12
C LYS A 115 5.05 -5.64 -21.54
N ARG A 116 5.29 -6.93 -21.80
CA ARG A 116 6.61 -7.53 -21.60
C ARG A 116 7.53 -6.99 -22.70
N GLU A 117 8.60 -6.31 -22.32
CA GLU A 117 9.75 -6.03 -23.20
C GLU A 117 10.66 -7.26 -23.29
#